data_AF-A0A7R9VGJ0-F1
#
_entry.id   AF-A0A7R9VGJ0-F1
#
_cell.length_a   1.000
_cell.length_b   1.000
_cell.length_c   1.000
_cell.angle_alpha   90.00
_cell.angle_beta   90.00
_cell.angle_gamma   90.00
#
_symmetry.space_group_name_H-M   'P 1'
#
loop_
_entity.id
_entity.type
_entity.pdbx_description
1 polymer ?
#
loop_
_entity_poly.entity_id
_entity_poly.type
_entity_poly.pdbx_seq_one_letter_code
_entity_poly.pdbx_strand_id
1 'polypeptide(L)'
;QLCRRLRDYRVDDPRMSRAVSAKVDNPKLPLEDALIAGGFVFPDLGQDRGDIGDRKARDLDNVTLFSRKKELMKKLAALESTGAATGSNFVSGDKSNDDLSSGHEAGQHPMRTQL
;
A
#
# COMPACT_ATOMS: atom_id res chain seq x y z
N GLN A 1 -15.91 21.81 -22.40
CA GLN A 1 -14.60 21.40 -21.85
C GLN A 1 -14.64 19.89 -21.69
N LEU A 2 -13.91 19.14 -22.54
CA LEU A 2 -14.03 17.68 -22.65
C LEU A 2 -13.49 16.97 -21.40
N CYS A 3 -14.34 16.14 -20.77
CA CYS A 3 -13.94 15.11 -19.82
C CYS A 3 -13.09 14.04 -20.53
N ARG A 4 -11.80 14.28 -20.67
CA ARG A 4 -10.83 13.29 -21.17
C ARG A 4 -9.61 13.24 -20.26
N ARG A 5 -9.68 12.40 -19.23
CA ARG A 5 -8.62 11.41 -19.01
C ARG A 5 -9.30 10.09 -18.73
N LEU A 6 -9.35 9.29 -19.77
CA LEU A 6 -9.74 7.90 -19.74
C LEU A 6 -9.11 7.29 -18.49
N ARG A 7 -9.96 6.77 -17.60
CA ARG A 7 -9.56 5.72 -16.67
C ARG A 7 -9.11 4.59 -17.58
N ASP A 8 -7.84 4.61 -17.98
CA ASP A 8 -7.20 3.47 -18.62
C ASP A 8 -7.32 2.33 -17.62
N TYR A 9 -8.34 1.52 -17.88
CA TYR A 9 -8.43 0.10 -17.65
C TYR A 9 -7.35 -0.38 -16.68
N ARG A 10 -7.66 -0.28 -15.37
CA ARG A 10 -6.86 -0.89 -14.30
C ARG A 10 -6.99 -2.41 -14.43
N VAL A 11 -6.33 -2.97 -15.44
CA VAL A 11 -6.01 -4.38 -15.46
C VAL A 11 -5.02 -4.55 -14.34
N ASP A 12 -5.45 -5.24 -13.29
CA ASP A 12 -4.54 -5.67 -12.24
C ASP A 12 -3.35 -6.38 -12.91
N ASP A 13 -2.12 -6.04 -12.50
CA ASP A 13 -0.91 -6.64 -13.05
C ASP A 13 -1.04 -8.18 -12.97
N PRO A 14 -1.02 -8.92 -14.10
CA PRO A 14 -1.24 -10.35 -14.10
C PRO A 14 -0.19 -11.10 -13.27
N ARG A 15 1.02 -10.52 -13.13
CA ARG A 15 2.08 -11.06 -12.26
C ARG A 15 1.70 -10.94 -10.79
N MET A 16 1.06 -9.85 -10.41
CA MET A 16 0.54 -9.65 -9.05
C MET A 16 -0.57 -10.64 -8.72
N SER A 17 -1.49 -10.90 -9.66
CA SER A 17 -2.53 -11.91 -9.44
C SER A 17 -1.94 -13.31 -9.25
N ARG A 18 -0.92 -13.69 -10.04
CA ARG A 18 -0.21 -14.96 -9.87
C ARG A 18 0.53 -15.07 -8.55
N ALA A 19 1.17 -13.98 -8.11
CA ALA A 19 1.83 -13.93 -6.81
C ALA A 19 0.85 -14.12 -5.63
N VAL A 20 -0.34 -13.52 -5.73
CA VAL A 20 -1.42 -13.74 -4.76
C VAL A 20 -1.82 -15.21 -4.73
N SER A 21 -2.09 -15.83 -5.88
CA SER A 21 -2.43 -17.25 -5.95
C SER A 21 -1.35 -18.13 -5.31
N ALA A 22 -0.07 -17.90 -5.64
CA ALA A 22 1.04 -18.68 -5.06
C ALA A 22 1.11 -18.58 -3.53
N LYS A 23 0.81 -17.40 -2.97
CA LYS A 23 0.79 -17.16 -1.52
C LYS A 23 -0.45 -17.73 -0.83
N VAL A 24 -1.59 -17.76 -1.51
CA VAL A 24 -2.82 -18.42 -1.03
C VAL A 24 -2.63 -19.94 -1.02
N ASP A 25 -2.05 -20.49 -2.09
CA ASP A 25 -1.75 -21.93 -2.19
C ASP A 25 -0.73 -22.35 -1.12
N ASN A 26 0.27 -21.51 -0.86
CA ASN A 26 1.31 -21.76 0.14
C ASN A 26 1.43 -20.58 1.13
N PRO A 27 0.63 -20.56 2.23
CA PRO A 27 0.64 -19.44 3.18
C PRO A 27 1.98 -19.26 3.91
N LYS A 28 2.81 -20.32 3.98
CA LYS A 28 4.16 -20.28 4.57
C LYS A 28 5.22 -19.66 3.64
N LEU A 29 4.91 -19.44 2.36
CA LEU A 29 5.84 -18.88 1.37
C LEU A 29 6.16 -17.42 1.70
N PRO A 30 7.42 -16.97 1.74
CA PRO A 30 7.71 -15.56 1.98
C PRO A 30 7.18 -14.68 0.83
N LEU A 31 6.89 -13.41 1.12
CA LEU A 31 6.29 -12.49 0.13
C LEU A 31 7.18 -12.31 -1.10
N GLU A 32 8.50 -12.34 -0.93
CA GLU A 32 9.47 -12.24 -2.03
C GLU A 32 9.36 -13.43 -2.98
N ASP A 33 9.32 -14.64 -2.43
CA ASP A 33 9.18 -15.85 -3.25
C ASP A 33 7.83 -15.91 -3.95
N ALA A 34 6.76 -15.42 -3.31
CA ALA A 34 5.47 -15.28 -3.96
C ALA A 34 5.54 -14.32 -5.15
N LEU A 35 6.24 -13.19 -5.02
CA LEU A 35 6.45 -12.24 -6.12
C LEU A 35 7.29 -12.88 -7.24
N ILE A 36 8.37 -13.58 -6.90
CA ILE A 36 9.21 -14.28 -7.89
C ILE A 36 8.40 -15.35 -8.62
N ALA A 37 7.58 -16.13 -7.90
CA ALA A 37 6.66 -17.11 -8.50
C ALA A 37 5.61 -16.45 -9.41
N GLY A 38 5.20 -15.21 -9.12
CA GLY A 38 4.33 -14.41 -9.98
C GLY A 38 5.00 -13.90 -11.26
N GLY A 39 6.33 -13.98 -11.35
CA GLY A 39 7.12 -13.51 -12.50
C GLY A 39 7.81 -12.15 -12.29
N PHE A 40 7.93 -11.68 -11.04
CA PHE A 40 8.76 -10.51 -10.74
C PHE A 40 10.23 -10.91 -10.69
N VAL A 41 11.07 -10.15 -11.40
CA VAL A 41 12.53 -10.35 -11.43
C VAL A 41 13.17 -9.15 -10.76
N PHE A 42 13.96 -9.40 -9.73
CA PHE A 42 14.69 -8.38 -8.99
C PHE A 42 16.19 -8.59 -9.21
N PRO A 43 16.79 -7.98 -10.24
CA PRO A 43 18.21 -8.17 -10.55
C PRO A 43 19.14 -7.64 -9.45
N ASP A 44 18.66 -6.67 -8.67
CA ASP A 44 19.40 -6.10 -7.54
C ASP A 44 19.37 -7.00 -6.29
N LEU A 45 18.49 -8.01 -6.21
CA LEU A 45 18.67 -9.06 -5.21
C LEU A 45 19.81 -9.95 -5.70
N GLY A 46 21.01 -9.75 -5.14
CA GLY A 46 22.16 -10.60 -5.39
C GLY A 46 21.87 -12.07 -5.04
N GLN A 47 22.88 -12.94 -5.24
CA GLN A 47 22.79 -14.36 -4.85
C GLN A 47 22.38 -14.55 -3.38
N ASP A 48 22.83 -13.63 -2.52
CA ASP A 48 22.35 -13.47 -1.15
C ASP A 48 21.18 -12.48 -1.13
N ARG A 49 19.98 -13.00 -0.88
CA ARG A 49 18.71 -12.25 -0.86
C ARG A 49 18.57 -11.25 0.30
N GLY A 50 19.68 -10.82 0.89
CA GLY A 50 19.75 -9.96 2.08
C GLY A 50 20.61 -8.71 1.94
N ASP A 51 21.50 -8.63 0.94
CA ASP A 51 22.44 -7.51 0.82
C ASP A 51 21.77 -6.20 0.40
N ILE A 52 20.75 -6.29 -0.45
CA ILE A 52 20.02 -5.13 -0.97
C ILE A 52 18.61 -5.13 -0.37
N GLY A 53 18.45 -4.39 0.72
CA GLY A 53 17.16 -4.29 1.42
C GLY A 53 16.00 -3.80 0.56
N ASP A 54 14.78 -4.14 0.97
CA ASP A 54 13.49 -3.94 0.27
C ASP A 54 13.26 -2.60 -0.43
N ARG A 55 13.85 -1.51 0.09
CA ARG A 55 13.67 -0.15 -0.44
C ARG A 55 14.58 0.15 -1.62
N LYS A 56 15.66 -0.61 -1.78
CA LYS A 56 16.67 -0.41 -2.81
C LYS A 56 16.50 -1.39 -3.97
N ALA A 57 16.10 -2.63 -3.68
CA ALA A 57 15.86 -3.64 -4.71
C ALA A 57 14.68 -3.22 -5.59
N ARG A 58 14.89 -3.19 -6.92
CA ARG A 58 13.86 -2.84 -7.90
C ARG A 58 13.58 -4.00 -8.83
N ASP A 59 12.37 -4.05 -9.35
CA ASP A 59 12.00 -4.95 -10.44
C ASP A 59 12.40 -4.35 -11.81
N LEU A 60 12.18 -5.12 -12.87
CA LEU A 60 12.41 -4.68 -14.26
C LEU A 60 11.57 -3.45 -14.66
N ASP A 61 10.45 -3.20 -13.97
CA ASP A 61 9.58 -2.04 -14.17
C ASP A 61 10.01 -0.84 -13.31
N ASN A 62 11.18 -0.89 -12.67
CA ASN A 62 11.71 0.13 -11.76
C ASN A 62 10.84 0.37 -10.50
N VAL A 63 9.98 -0.58 -10.14
CA VAL A 63 9.18 -0.57 -8.91
C VAL A 63 9.96 -1.28 -7.81
N THR A 64 9.98 -0.69 -6.62
CA THR A 64 10.71 -1.28 -5.49
C THR A 64 10.04 -2.56 -4.97
N LEU A 65 10.86 -3.50 -4.48
CA LEU A 65 10.38 -4.70 -3.81
C LEU A 65 9.41 -4.37 -2.67
N PHE A 66 9.72 -3.35 -1.87
CA PHE A 66 8.83 -2.83 -0.82
C PHE A 66 7.43 -2.50 -1.36
N SER A 67 7.34 -1.83 -2.52
CA SER A 67 6.07 -1.45 -3.12
C SER A 67 5.29 -2.69 -3.57
N ARG A 68 5.96 -3.65 -4.22
CA ARG A 68 5.34 -4.92 -4.65
C ARG A 68 4.87 -5.76 -3.47
N LYS A 69 5.66 -5.88 -2.40
CA LYS A 69 5.25 -6.54 -1.15
C LYS A 69 4.00 -5.89 -0.55
N LYS A 70 3.95 -4.56 -0.54
CA LYS A 70 2.80 -3.81 -0.04
C LYS A 70 1.55 -4.04 -0.88
N GLU A 71 1.68 -4.10 -2.20
CA GLU A 71 0.57 -4.44 -3.10
C GLU A 71 0.06 -5.85 -2.85
N LEU A 72 0.97 -6.83 -2.73
CA LEU A 72 0.63 -8.21 -2.43
C LEU A 72 -0.12 -8.32 -1.10
N MET A 73 0.38 -7.68 -0.03
CA MET A 73 -0.31 -7.65 1.28
C MET A 73 -1.71 -7.04 1.19
N LYS A 74 -1.87 -5.93 0.46
CA LYS A 74 -3.20 -5.32 0.24
C LYS A 74 -4.14 -6.26 -0.49
N LYS A 75 -3.66 -7.00 -1.49
CA LYS A 75 -4.47 -7.95 -2.27
C LYS A 75 -4.87 -9.16 -1.43
N LEU A 76 -3.98 -9.66 -0.58
CA LEU A 76 -4.29 -10.74 0.37
C LEU A 76 -5.34 -10.30 1.40
N ALA A 77 -5.14 -9.14 2.02
CA ALA A 77 -6.12 -8.58 2.98
C ALA A 77 -7.47 -8.26 2.31
N ALA A 78 -7.45 -7.78 1.06
CA ALA A 78 -8.65 -7.65 0.27
C ALA A 78 -9.31 -9.02 0.09
N LEU A 79 -8.59 -10.06 -0.33
CA LEU A 79 -9.17 -11.40 -0.50
C LEU A 79 -9.83 -11.93 0.78
N GLU A 80 -9.19 -11.75 1.93
CA GLU A 80 -9.74 -12.13 3.24
C GLU A 80 -11.01 -11.36 3.60
N SER A 81 -11.05 -10.06 3.31
CA SER A 81 -12.25 -9.23 3.55
C SER A 81 -13.33 -9.38 2.48
N THR A 82 -12.98 -9.87 1.28
CA THR A 82 -13.88 -9.96 0.10
C THR A 82 -14.47 -11.35 -0.08
N GLY A 83 -14.47 -12.21 0.96
CA GLY A 83 -15.26 -13.46 1.00
C GLY A 83 -16.79 -13.27 0.85
N ALA A 84 -17.27 -12.07 0.52
CA ALA A 84 -18.68 -11.72 0.34
C ALA A 84 -19.01 -10.78 -0.84
N ALA A 85 -18.09 -10.41 -1.74
CA ALA A 85 -18.46 -9.48 -2.82
C ALA A 85 -17.60 -9.59 -4.10
N THR A 86 -18.05 -10.45 -5.01
CA THR A 86 -17.83 -10.27 -6.44
C THR A 86 -18.35 -8.89 -6.85
N GLY A 87 -17.47 -7.98 -7.27
CA GLY A 87 -17.86 -6.68 -7.82
C GLY A 87 -17.25 -5.50 -7.07
N SER A 88 -16.14 -4.99 -7.59
CA SER A 88 -15.45 -3.79 -7.13
C SER A 88 -16.36 -2.55 -7.23
N ASN A 89 -17.16 -2.28 -6.19
CA ASN A 89 -17.88 -1.02 -5.99
C ASN A 89 -17.12 -0.20 -4.94
N PHE A 90 -16.14 0.58 -5.40
CA PHE A 90 -15.34 1.46 -4.55
C PHE A 90 -16.20 2.64 -4.09
N VAL A 91 -16.71 2.56 -2.86
CA VAL A 91 -17.22 3.74 -2.15
C VAL A 91 -16.01 4.61 -1.81
N SER A 92 -15.85 5.71 -2.55
CA SER A 92 -14.96 6.79 -2.14
C SER A 92 -15.48 7.32 -0.81
N GLY A 93 -14.73 7.06 0.27
CA GLY A 93 -14.97 7.69 1.56
C GLY A 93 -14.92 9.20 1.40
N ASP A 94 -16.08 9.83 1.56
CA ASP A 94 -16.27 11.26 1.68
C ASP A 94 -15.51 11.70 2.94
N LYS A 95 -14.44 12.48 2.76
CA LYS A 95 -13.72 13.12 3.86
C LYS A 95 -14.42 14.42 4.18
N SER A 96 -15.51 14.36 4.93
CA SER A 96 -15.99 15.49 5.72
C SER A 96 -14.99 15.73 6.86
N ASN A 97 -14.16 16.77 6.73
CA ASN A 97 -13.36 17.27 7.84
C ASN A 97 -14.27 18.16 8.68
N ASP A 98 -14.66 17.66 9.86
CA ASP A 98 -15.26 18.47 10.92
C ASP A 98 -14.20 19.44 11.45
N ASP A 99 -14.25 20.68 10.94
CA ASP A 99 -13.43 21.82 11.38
C ASP A 99 -13.85 22.24 12.80
N LEU A 100 -13.28 21.57 13.81
CA LEU A 100 -13.36 21.96 15.21
C LEU A 100 -12.24 22.97 15.52
N SER A 101 -12.45 24.24 15.15
CA SER A 101 -11.62 25.35 15.61
C SER A 101 -12.00 25.73 17.05
N SER A 102 -11.39 25.05 18.01
CA SER A 102 -11.45 25.35 19.45
C SER A 102 -10.67 26.64 19.76
N GLY A 103 -11.37 27.64 20.30
CA GLY A 103 -10.78 28.88 20.79
C GLY A 103 -9.77 28.66 21.92
N HIS A 104 -8.63 29.33 21.82
CA HIS A 104 -7.66 29.49 22.91
C HIS A 104 -7.70 30.94 23.39
N GLU A 105 -8.49 31.21 24.42
CA GLU A 105 -8.28 32.37 25.31
C GLU A 105 -7.62 31.85 26.59
N ALA A 106 -6.38 32.25 26.84
CA ALA A 106 -5.75 32.13 28.15
C ALA A 106 -4.93 33.40 28.41
N GLY A 107 -5.56 34.34 29.11
CA GLY A 107 -4.96 35.58 29.57
C GLY A 107 -3.83 35.33 30.57
N GLN A 108 -2.71 36.02 30.36
CA GLN A 108 -1.58 36.05 31.28
C GLN A 108 -1.80 37.20 32.28
N HIS A 109 -2.17 36.86 33.52
CA HIS A 109 -2.11 37.76 34.67
C HIS A 109 -0.76 37.58 35.39
N PRO A 110 0.05 38.63 35.60
CA PRO A 110 1.22 38.55 36.47
C PRO A 110 0.80 38.67 37.95
N MET A 111 1.13 37.66 38.75
CA MET A 111 0.99 37.71 40.21
C MET A 111 2.12 38.52 40.84
N ARG A 112 1.69 39.50 41.64
CA ARG A 112 2.45 40.48 42.39
C ARG A 112 3.04 39.82 43.65
N THR A 113 4.37 39.84 43.79
CA THR A 113 5.06 39.52 45.04
C THR A 113 5.19 40.81 45.85
N GLN A 114 4.64 40.87 47.07
CA GLN A 114 4.95 41.92 48.04
C GLN A 114 5.92 41.34 49.09
N LEU A 115 6.92 42.16 49.40
CA LEU A 115 7.79 42.10 50.59
C LEU A 115 7.03 42.58 51.82
#